data_AF-A0A838CWU0-F1
#
_entry.id   AF-A0A838CWU0-F1
#
_cell.length_a   1.000
_cell.length_b   1.000
_cell.length_c   1.000
_cell.angle_alpha   90.00
_cell.angle_beta   90.00
_cell.angle_gamma   90.00
#
_symmetry.space_group_name_H-M   'P 1'
#
loop_
_entity.id
_entity.type
_entity.pdbx_description
1 polymer ?
#
loop_
_entity_poly.entity_id
_entity_poly.type
_entity_poly.pdbx_seq_one_letter_code
_entity_poly.pdbx_strand_id
1 'polypeptide(L)'
;MEILHNYWEWGLIVGLLALHVTLLFFKKRKVALITSRLMIGLGGIALVAGLLFYLKLGMYGVVVLLLGFVLYLTTKDLMQGR
;
A
#
# COMPACT_ATOMS: atom_id res chain seq x y z
N MET A 1 -24.20 -0.18 9.31
CA MET A 1 -23.05 -1.11 9.18
C MET A 1 -21.98 -0.62 8.20
N GLU A 2 -22.27 0.32 7.28
CA GLU A 2 -21.26 0.89 6.36
C GLU A 2 -20.10 1.62 7.06
N ILE A 3 -20.36 2.24 8.21
CA ILE A 3 -19.35 3.01 8.96
C ILE A 3 -18.25 2.08 9.50
N LEU A 4 -18.60 0.89 10.00
CA LEU A 4 -17.64 -0.06 10.58
C LEU A 4 -16.73 -0.67 9.52
N HIS A 5 -17.25 -0.92 8.31
CA HIS A 5 -16.49 -1.41 7.17
C HIS A 5 -15.43 -0.39 6.74
N ASN A 6 -15.80 0.90 6.72
CA ASN A 6 -14.89 1.98 6.36
C ASN A 6 -13.68 2.04 7.32
N TYR A 7 -13.89 1.96 8.64
CA TYR A 7 -12.79 1.95 9.60
C TYR A 7 -11.84 0.76 9.45
N TRP A 8 -12.35 -0.41 9.05
CA TRP A 8 -11.53 -1.60 8.86
C TRP A 8 -10.58 -1.48 7.67
N GLU A 9 -11.07 -0.96 6.54
CA GLU A 9 -10.26 -0.73 5.34
C GLU A 9 -9.16 0.31 5.57
N TRP A 10 -9.51 1.43 6.20
CA TRP A 10 -8.53 2.44 6.60
C TRP A 10 -7.54 1.91 7.65
N GLY A 11 -8.00 1.09 8.60
CA GLY A 11 -7.16 0.45 9.61
C GLY A 11 -6.11 -0.47 9.00
N LEU A 12 -6.46 -1.25 7.97
CA LEU A 12 -5.51 -2.09 7.24
C LEU A 12 -4.46 -1.26 6.50
N ILE A 13 -4.87 -0.16 5.84
CA ILE A 13 -3.95 0.74 5.14
C ILE A 13 -2.99 1.40 6.13
N VAL A 14 -3.50 1.92 7.25
CA VAL A 14 -2.70 2.54 8.31
C VAL A 14 -1.76 1.51 8.96
N GLY A 15 -2.23 0.29 9.19
CA GLY A 15 -1.42 -0.81 9.71
C GLY A 15 -0.27 -1.20 8.78
N LEU A 16 -0.54 -1.29 7.48
CA LEU A 16 0.49 -1.52 6.46
C LEU A 16 1.50 -0.38 6.38
N LEU A 17 1.03 0.88 6.45
CA LEU A 17 1.91 2.05 6.55
C LEU A 17 2.80 1.99 7.78
N ALA A 18 2.21 1.75 8.95
CA ALA A 18 2.93 1.70 10.22
C ALA A 18 3.98 0.59 10.19
N LEU A 19 3.61 -0.60 9.70
CA LEU A 19 4.51 -1.73 9.52
C LEU A 19 5.66 -1.39 8.56
N HIS A 20 5.36 -0.70 7.46
CA HIS A 20 6.37 -0.25 6.49
C HIS A 20 7.35 0.76 7.10
N VAL A 21 6.85 1.74 7.85
CA VAL A 21 7.66 2.74 8.58
C VAL A 21 8.50 2.06 9.66
N THR A 22 7.93 1.14 10.44
CA THR A 22 8.68 0.36 11.42
C THR A 22 9.79 -0.44 10.76
N LEU A 23 9.52 -1.13 9.64
CA LEU A 23 10.54 -1.88 8.88
C LEU A 23 11.66 -0.98 8.36
N LEU A 24 11.33 0.24 7.93
CA LEU A 24 12.30 1.27 7.56
C LEU A 24 13.18 1.68 8.74
N PHE A 25 12.59 1.94 9.91
CA PHE A 25 13.30 2.28 11.15
C PHE A 25 14.24 1.17 11.62
N PHE A 26 13.82 -0.10 11.52
CA PHE A 26 14.65 -1.26 11.84
C PHE A 26 15.72 -1.57 10.78
N LYS A 27 15.92 -0.69 9.79
CA LYS A 27 16.84 -0.87 8.65
C LYS A 27 16.59 -2.17 7.85
N LYS A 28 15.42 -2.80 8.00
CA LYS A 28 14.98 -4.01 7.28
C LYS A 28 14.48 -3.64 5.88
N ARG A 29 15.28 -2.85 5.15
CA ARG A 29 14.93 -2.24 3.86
C ARG A 29 14.51 -3.26 2.79
N LYS A 30 15.07 -4.48 2.81
CA LYS A 30 14.65 -5.58 1.92
C LYS A 30 13.19 -6.01 2.15
N VAL A 31 12.77 -6.08 3.40
CA VAL A 31 11.42 -6.49 3.79
C VAL A 31 10.41 -5.36 3.56
N ALA A 32 10.83 -4.11 3.77
CA ALA A 32 10.08 -2.93 3.34
C ALA A 32 9.82 -2.98 1.82
N LEU A 33 10.84 -3.22 0.99
CA LEU A 33 10.65 -3.32 -0.46
C LEU A 33 9.64 -4.40 -0.89
N ILE A 34 9.63 -5.56 -0.21
CA ILE A 34 8.66 -6.62 -0.47
C ILE A 34 7.24 -6.17 -0.10
N THR A 35 7.08 -5.51 1.05
CA THR A 35 5.78 -5.03 1.53
C THR A 35 5.21 -3.93 0.61
N SER A 36 6.03 -2.98 0.15
CA SER A 36 5.58 -2.02 -0.87
C SER A 36 5.19 -2.69 -2.18
N ARG A 37 5.95 -3.70 -2.64
CA ARG A 37 5.65 -4.42 -3.89
C ARG A 37 4.33 -5.20 -3.78
N LEU A 38 4.04 -5.75 -2.60
CA LEU A 38 2.74 -6.35 -2.28
C LEU A 38 1.62 -5.32 -2.29
N MET A 39 1.82 -4.12 -1.70
CA MET A 39 0.83 -3.04 -1.76
C MET A 39 0.52 -2.61 -3.20
N ILE A 40 1.54 -2.47 -4.04
CA ILE A 40 1.36 -2.15 -5.47
C ILE A 40 0.56 -3.26 -6.16
N GLY A 41 0.91 -4.53 -5.92
CA GLY A 41 0.22 -5.67 -6.51
C GLY A 41 -1.25 -5.75 -6.10
N LEU A 42 -1.54 -5.61 -4.80
CA LEU A 42 -2.90 -5.60 -4.26
C LEU A 42 -3.71 -4.40 -4.76
N GLY A 43 -3.10 -3.21 -4.80
CA GLY A 43 -3.71 -2.01 -5.38
C GLY A 43 -4.04 -2.18 -6.86
N GLY A 44 -3.16 -2.83 -7.63
CA GLY A 44 -3.38 -3.14 -9.04
C GLY A 44 -4.53 -4.13 -9.26
N ILE A 45 -4.60 -5.19 -8.47
CA ILE A 45 -5.70 -6.15 -8.52
C ILE A 45 -7.02 -5.47 -8.14
N ALA A 46 -7.03 -4.64 -7.09
CA ALA A 46 -8.20 -3.89 -6.66
C ALA A 46 -8.65 -2.86 -7.73
N LEU A 47 -7.70 -2.24 -8.43
CA LEU A 47 -7.98 -1.33 -9.56
C LEU A 47 -8.65 -2.09 -10.71
N VAL A 48 -8.10 -3.24 -11.11
CA VAL A 48 -8.68 -4.07 -12.18
C VAL A 48 -10.06 -4.59 -11.79
N ALA A 49 -10.22 -5.11 -10.57
CA ALA A 49 -11.50 -5.57 -10.05
C ALA A 49 -12.52 -4.42 -9.94
N GLY A 50 -12.07 -3.24 -9.53
CA GLY A 50 -12.90 -2.04 -9.47
C GLY A 50 -13.33 -1.54 -10.84
N LEU A 51 -12.47 -1.65 -11.86
CA LEU A 51 -12.82 -1.32 -13.22
C LEU A 51 -13.86 -2.28 -13.81
N LEU A 52 -13.78 -3.57 -13.44
CA LEU A 52 -14.68 -4.62 -13.93
C LEU A 52 -16.03 -4.66 -13.21
N PHE A 53 -16.07 -4.39 -11.89
CA PHE A 53 -17.26 -4.64 -11.07
C PHE A 53 -17.79 -3.38 -10.35
N TYR A 54 -16.92 -2.53 -9.80
CA TYR A 54 -17.32 -1.41 -8.93
C TYR A 54 -16.37 -0.21 -9.00
N LEU A 55 -16.81 0.88 -9.63
CA LEU A 55 -16.01 2.10 -9.82
C LEU A 55 -15.40 2.66 -8.50
N LYS A 56 -16.15 2.56 -7.39
CA LYS A 56 -15.69 2.95 -6.04
C LYS A 56 -14.49 2.12 -5.58
N LEU A 57 -14.51 0.81 -5.81
CA LEU A 57 -13.40 -0.09 -5.47
C LEU A 57 -12.15 0.24 -6.29
N GLY A 58 -12.35 0.69 -7.54
CA GLY A 58 -11.28 1.12 -8.43
C GLY A 58 -10.55 2.35 -7.88
N MET A 59 -11.28 3.33 -7.36
CA MET A 59 -10.68 4.51 -6.71
C MET A 59 -9.81 4.12 -5.50
N TYR A 60 -10.28 3.22 -4.64
CA TYR A 60 -9.48 2.73 -3.52
C TYR A 60 -8.24 1.96 -3.98
N GLY A 61 -8.37 1.16 -5.04
CA GLY A 61 -7.24 0.46 -5.67
C GLY A 61 -6.17 1.43 -6.18
N VAL A 62 -6.56 2.54 -6.82
CA VAL A 62 -5.63 3.59 -7.27
C VAL A 62 -4.87 4.21 -6.09
N VAL A 63 -5.57 4.55 -5.00
CA VAL A 63 -4.93 5.14 -3.81
C VAL A 63 -3.89 4.17 -3.22
N VAL A 64 -4.26 2.90 -3.05
CA VAL A 64 -3.35 1.88 -2.50
C VAL A 64 -2.16 1.64 -3.43
N LEU A 65 -2.38 1.62 -4.74
CA LEU A 65 -1.33 1.43 -5.74
C LEU A 65 -0.34 2.58 -5.73
N LEU A 66 -0.81 3.83 -5.76
CA LEU A 66 0.05 5.02 -5.70
C LEU A 66 0.84 5.06 -4.40
N LEU A 67 0.20 4.74 -3.29
CA LEU A 67 0.84 4.76 -1.98
C LEU A 67 1.92 3.67 -1.86
N GLY A 68 1.63 2.45 -2.32
CA GLY A 68 2.63 1.39 -2.45
C GLY A 68 3.78 1.78 -3.38
N PHE A 69 3.49 2.49 -4.47
CA PHE A 69 4.50 2.95 -5.43
C PHE A 69 5.43 4.01 -4.85
N VAL A 70 4.89 5.00 -4.15
CA VAL A 70 5.68 6.01 -3.42
C VAL A 70 6.57 5.33 -2.38
N LEU A 71 6.01 4.43 -1.56
CA LEU A 71 6.79 3.70 -0.56
C LEU A 71 7.90 2.84 -1.19
N TYR A 72 7.62 2.20 -2.34
CA TYR A 72 8.60 1.43 -3.07
C TYR A 72 9.76 2.30 -3.55
N LEU A 73 9.46 3.45 -4.17
CA LEU A 73 10.45 4.40 -4.64
C LEU A 73 11.28 4.96 -3.48
N THR A 74 10.65 5.44 -2.41
CA THR A 74 11.35 5.95 -1.22
C THR A 74 12.24 4.89 -0.58
N THR A 75 11.77 3.64 -0.47
CA THR A 75 12.57 2.55 0.12
C THR A 75 13.75 2.18 -0.78
N LYS A 76 13.56 2.22 -2.10
CA LYS A 76 14.62 1.96 -3.09
C LYS A 76 15.66 3.07 -3.09
N ASP A 77 15.24 4.32 -3.02
CA ASP A 77 16.11 5.50 -2.94
C ASP A 77 16.97 5.46 -1.66
N LEU A 78 16.34 5.16 -0.51
CA LEU A 78 17.04 4.96 0.75
C LEU A 78 18.08 3.82 0.68
N MET A 79 17.79 2.73 -0.04
CA MET A 79 18.76 1.65 -0.27
C MET A 79 19.94 2.08 -1.15
N GLN A 80 19.71 2.94 -2.15
CA GLN A 80 20.74 3.41 -3.07
C GLN A 80 21.64 4.49 -2.48
N GLY A 81 21.30 5.02 -1.30
CA GLY A 81 22.25 5.77 -0.46
C GLY A 81 22.71 7.08 -1.07
N ARG A 82 21.76 7.90 -1.52
CA ARG A 82 21.97 9.35 -1.63
C ARG A 82 21.53 10.04 -0.34
#